data_AF-A0A955X932-F1
#
_entry.id   AF-A0A955X932-F1
#
_cell.length_a   1.000
_cell.length_b   1.000
_cell.length_c   1.000
_cell.angle_alpha   90.00
_cell.angle_beta   90.00
_cell.angle_gamma   90.00
#
_symmetry.space_group_name_H-M   'P 1'
#
loop_
_entity.id
_entity.type
_entity.pdbx_description
1 polymer ?
#
loop_
_entity_poly.entity_id
_entity_poly.type
_entity_poly.pdbx_seq_one_letter_code
_entity_poly.pdbx_strand_id
1 'polypeptide(L)'
;MSSNLEVHVSDALIRHLERRAARLVLLVETATQASAERSVRDGGAQLVERILEMVEELQDLRAAGDSDLPELVEGFHRRLYIAQKKVDSWNIPDSVRRILEQRTGDGGAKPNRRRRAKAA
;
A
#
# COMPACT_ATOMS: atom_id res chain seq x y z
N MET A 1 -22.69 32.97 -5.22
CA MET A 1 -23.05 31.59 -4.83
C MET A 1 -21.98 30.67 -5.40
N SER A 2 -20.94 30.41 -4.61
CA SER A 2 -19.83 29.57 -5.04
C SER A 2 -20.26 28.12 -4.83
N SER A 3 -20.38 27.38 -5.92
CA SER A 3 -20.56 25.93 -5.89
C SER A 3 -19.32 25.32 -5.23
N ASN A 4 -19.43 24.97 -3.94
CA ASN A 4 -18.50 24.04 -3.30
C ASN A 4 -18.65 22.71 -4.04
N LEU A 5 -17.75 22.45 -4.98
CA LEU A 5 -17.52 21.09 -5.44
C LEU A 5 -16.98 20.34 -4.22
N GLU A 6 -17.86 19.65 -3.49
CA GLU A 6 -17.43 18.65 -2.52
C GLU A 6 -16.61 17.61 -3.29
N VAL A 7 -15.30 17.62 -3.08
CA VAL A 7 -14.40 16.61 -3.65
C VAL A 7 -14.67 15.31 -2.89
N HIS A 8 -15.61 14.52 -3.40
CA HIS A 8 -15.92 13.24 -2.80
C HIS A 8 -14.80 12.24 -3.08
N VAL A 9 -14.09 11.84 -2.03
CA VAL A 9 -13.16 10.71 -2.08
C VAL A 9 -13.98 9.43 -2.20
N SER A 10 -13.73 8.64 -3.25
CA SER A 10 -14.42 7.37 -3.41
C SER A 10 -14.00 6.36 -2.34
N ASP A 11 -14.99 5.68 -1.81
CA ASP A 11 -14.85 4.60 -0.84
C ASP A 11 -13.95 3.45 -1.35
N ALA A 12 -13.94 3.24 -2.67
CA ALA A 12 -13.08 2.28 -3.35
C ALA A 12 -11.60 2.67 -3.31
N LEU A 13 -11.30 3.97 -3.40
CA LEU A 13 -9.93 4.49 -3.30
C LEU A 13 -9.37 4.28 -1.90
N ILE A 14 -10.15 4.57 -0.85
CA ILE A 14 -9.73 4.37 0.54
C ILE A 14 -9.39 2.89 0.78
N ARG A 15 -10.29 1.97 0.41
CA ARG A 15 -10.03 0.52 0.49
C ARG A 15 -8.81 0.07 -0.32
N HIS A 16 -8.52 0.73 -1.44
CA HIS A 16 -7.31 0.45 -2.22
C HIS A 16 -6.05 0.89 -1.45
N LEU A 17 -6.07 2.08 -0.84
CA LEU A 17 -4.95 2.60 -0.04
C LEU A 17 -4.69 1.74 1.20
N GLU A 18 -5.74 1.34 1.93
CA GLU A 18 -5.63 0.44 3.09
C GLU A 18 -4.97 -0.89 2.72
N ARG A 19 -5.41 -1.53 1.62
CA ARG A 19 -4.82 -2.79 1.14
C ARG A 19 -3.36 -2.59 0.75
N ARG A 20 -3.03 -1.48 0.11
CA ARG A 20 -1.66 -1.16 -0.28
C ARG A 20 -0.77 -0.92 0.94
N ALA A 21 -1.28 -0.23 1.96
CA ALA A 21 -0.59 -0.02 3.22
C ALA A 21 -0.31 -1.34 3.95
N ALA A 22 -1.33 -2.20 4.08
CA ALA A 22 -1.20 -3.52 4.70
C ALA A 22 -0.15 -4.40 4.00
N ARG A 23 -0.10 -4.36 2.66
CA ARG A 23 0.94 -5.04 1.88
C ARG A 23 2.33 -4.53 2.21
N LEU A 24 2.48 -3.20 2.26
CA LEU A 24 3.76 -2.57 2.50
C LEU A 24 4.27 -2.86 3.92
N VAL A 25 3.39 -2.81 4.92
CA VAL A 25 3.69 -3.21 6.31
C VAL A 25 4.26 -4.62 6.35
N LEU A 26 3.53 -5.58 5.82
CA LEU A 26 3.93 -6.99 5.87
C LEU A 26 5.28 -7.22 5.17
N LEU A 27 5.54 -6.49 4.09
CA LEU A 27 6.77 -6.59 3.33
C LEU A 27 7.96 -5.96 4.07
N VAL A 28 7.74 -4.82 4.74
CA VAL A 28 8.75 -4.18 5.61
C VAL A 28 9.08 -5.07 6.80
N GLU A 29 8.07 -5.60 7.48
CA GLU A 29 8.26 -6.53 8.61
C GLU A 29 9.06 -7.75 8.17
N THR A 30 8.63 -8.42 7.09
CA THR A 30 9.32 -9.62 6.60
C THR A 30 10.76 -9.33 6.19
N ALA A 31 11.04 -8.17 5.61
CA ALA A 31 12.37 -7.81 5.16
C ALA A 31 13.32 -7.39 6.29
N THR A 32 12.79 -6.81 7.37
CA THR A 32 13.62 -6.20 8.42
C THR A 32 13.70 -7.03 9.69
N GLN A 33 12.65 -7.77 10.07
CA GLN A 33 12.53 -8.43 11.37
C GLN A 33 13.63 -9.47 11.65
N ALA A 34 14.08 -10.17 10.61
CA ALA A 34 15.14 -11.19 10.71
C ALA A 34 16.56 -10.64 10.49
N SER A 35 16.72 -9.32 10.26
CA SER A 35 18.04 -8.72 10.06
C SER A 35 18.90 -8.89 11.30
N ALA A 36 20.21 -9.11 11.13
CA ALA A 36 21.17 -9.14 12.23
C ALA A 36 21.43 -7.74 12.81
N GLU A 37 21.26 -6.69 12.00
CA GLU A 37 21.50 -5.30 12.39
C GLU A 37 20.30 -4.70 13.14
N ARG A 38 20.55 -4.19 14.36
CA ARG A 38 19.50 -3.60 15.20
C ARG A 38 18.85 -2.37 14.55
N SER A 39 19.66 -1.49 13.98
CA SER A 39 19.21 -0.29 13.27
C SER A 39 18.23 -0.60 12.13
N VAL A 40 18.43 -1.72 11.42
CA VAL A 40 17.53 -2.17 10.36
C VAL A 40 16.19 -2.64 10.93
N ARG A 41 16.21 -3.41 12.03
CA ARG A 41 14.98 -3.84 12.71
C ARG A 41 14.19 -2.65 13.26
N ASP A 42 14.87 -1.73 13.95
CA ASP A 42 14.26 -0.54 14.55
C ASP A 42 13.67 0.39 13.46
N GLY A 43 14.42 0.64 12.39
CA GLY A 43 13.94 1.46 11.27
C GLY A 43 12.77 0.82 10.52
N GLY A 44 12.74 -0.51 10.43
CA GLY A 44 11.60 -1.27 9.89
C GLY A 44 10.34 -1.10 10.74
N ALA A 45 10.46 -1.28 12.06
CA ALA A 45 9.36 -1.10 13.00
C ALA A 45 8.79 0.33 12.98
N GLN A 46 9.65 1.35 12.98
CA GLN A 46 9.23 2.76 12.89
C GLN A 46 8.46 3.05 11.60
N LEU A 47 8.89 2.49 10.47
CA LEU A 47 8.18 2.66 9.20
C LEU A 47 6.81 1.97 9.23
N VAL A 48 6.71 0.79 9.85
CA VAL A 48 5.43 0.08 10.03
C VAL A 48 4.47 0.89 10.89
N GLU A 49 4.90 1.34 12.07
CA GLU A 49 4.12 2.19 12.96
C GLU A 49 3.61 3.42 12.21
N ARG A 50 4.49 4.11 11.46
CA ARG A 50 4.10 5.30 10.72
C ARG A 50 3.07 5.03 9.61
N ILE A 51 3.12 3.87 8.98
CA ILE A 51 2.12 3.48 7.96
C ILE A 51 0.78 3.20 8.64
N LEU A 52 0.77 2.52 9.79
CA LEU A 52 -0.44 2.20 10.54
C LEU A 52 -1.13 3.46 11.07
N GLU A 53 -0.37 4.39 11.64
CA GLU A 53 -0.90 5.70 12.09
C GLU A 53 -1.63 6.45 10.96
N MET A 54 -1.07 6.45 9.75
CA MET A 54 -1.71 7.12 8.60
C MET A 54 -2.97 6.40 8.13
N VAL A 55 -3.06 5.07 8.31
CA VAL A 55 -4.28 4.32 8.02
C VAL A 55 -5.36 4.65 9.04
N GLU A 56 -5.01 4.72 10.33
CA GLU A 56 -5.93 5.09 11.40
C GLU A 56 -6.46 6.52 11.19
N GLU A 57 -5.58 7.49 10.91
CA GLU A 57 -5.98 8.88 10.61
C GLU A 57 -6.94 8.96 9.42
N LEU A 58 -6.70 8.17 8.37
CA LEU A 58 -7.59 8.08 7.21
C LEU A 58 -8.97 7.51 7.57
N GLN A 59 -9.01 6.50 8.44
CA GLN A 59 -10.25 5.86 8.90
C GLN A 59 -11.06 6.81 9.79
N ASP A 60 -10.39 7.54 10.68
CA ASP A 60 -11.00 8.51 11.58
C ASP A 60 -11.64 9.66 10.80
N LEU A 61 -10.93 10.26 9.84
CA LEU A 61 -11.47 11.33 9.00
C LEU A 61 -12.62 10.86 8.11
N ARG A 62 -12.55 9.62 7.60
CA ARG A 62 -13.65 9.01 6.85
C ARG A 62 -14.88 8.81 7.74
N ALA A 63 -14.70 8.35 8.98
CA ALA A 63 -15.79 8.14 9.92
C ALA A 63 -16.42 9.47 10.38
N ALA A 64 -15.61 10.52 10.50
CA ALA A 64 -16.06 11.87 10.84
C ALA A 64 -16.74 12.60 9.67
N GLY A 65 -16.55 12.13 8.42
CA GLY A 65 -17.04 12.84 7.23
C GLY A 65 -16.35 14.18 7.02
N ASP A 66 -15.06 14.25 7.37
CA ASP A 66 -14.29 15.49 7.40
C ASP A 66 -14.01 16.05 6.00
N SER A 67 -14.04 17.38 5.86
CA SER A 67 -13.72 18.09 4.60
C SER A 67 -12.25 17.97 4.19
N ASP A 68 -11.36 17.65 5.13
CA ASP A 68 -9.91 17.56 4.91
C ASP A 68 -9.49 16.18 4.37
N LEU A 69 -10.42 15.22 4.33
CA LEU A 69 -10.19 13.86 3.81
C LEU A 69 -9.53 13.80 2.42
N PRO A 70 -9.89 14.64 1.42
CA PRO A 70 -9.26 14.62 0.11
C PRO A 70 -7.77 14.95 0.13
N GLU A 71 -7.36 15.95 0.92
CA GLU A 71 -5.96 16.35 1.04
C GLU A 71 -5.14 15.27 1.74
N LEU A 72 -5.71 14.68 2.80
CA LEU A 72 -5.05 13.61 3.53
C LEU A 72 -4.88 12.35 2.65
N VAL A 73 -5.89 12.01 1.86
CA VAL A 73 -5.84 10.90 0.89
C VAL A 73 -4.74 11.09 -0.14
N GLU A 74 -4.58 12.31 -0.69
CA GLU A 74 -3.51 12.60 -1.63
C GLU A 74 -2.13 12.47 -0.97
N GLY A 75 -1.98 13.07 0.23
CA GLY A 75 -0.76 13.00 1.02
C GLY A 75 -0.38 11.57 1.36
N PHE A 76 -1.35 10.76 1.80
CA PHE A 76 -1.15 9.36 2.14
C PHE A 76 -0.77 8.53 0.92
N HIS A 77 -1.46 8.70 -0.21
CA HIS A 77 -1.11 8.02 -1.46
C HIS A 77 0.33 8.33 -1.90
N ARG A 78 0.75 9.60 -1.83
CA ARG A 78 2.12 10.03 -2.17
C ARG A 78 3.16 9.41 -1.23
N ARG A 79 2.90 9.40 0.09
CA ARG A 79 3.79 8.79 1.08
C ARG A 79 3.91 7.29 0.89
N LEU A 80 2.79 6.58 0.68
CA LEU A 80 2.78 5.15 0.35
C LEU A 80 3.56 4.86 -0.94
N TYR A 81 3.43 5.71 -1.96
CA TYR A 81 4.20 5.56 -3.19
C TYR A 81 5.70 5.67 -2.94
N ILE A 82 6.15 6.69 -2.20
CA ILE A 82 7.57 6.89 -1.88
C ILE A 82 8.10 5.73 -1.04
N ALA A 83 7.36 5.32 -0.02
CA ALA A 83 7.73 4.20 0.84
C ALA A 83 7.83 2.90 0.03
N GLN A 84 6.85 2.62 -0.84
CA GLN A 84 6.91 1.48 -1.77
C GLN A 84 8.17 1.54 -2.64
N LYS A 85 8.52 2.69 -3.23
CA LYS A 85 9.72 2.81 -4.07
C LYS A 85 11.02 2.56 -3.31
N LYS A 86 11.12 3.02 -2.06
CA LYS A 86 12.27 2.73 -1.20
C LYS A 86 12.36 1.24 -0.87
N VAL A 87 11.23 0.62 -0.57
CA VAL A 87 11.20 -0.80 -0.23
C VAL A 87 11.41 -1.69 -1.47
N ASP A 88 10.95 -1.26 -2.65
CA ASP A 88 11.21 -1.93 -3.92
C ASP A 88 12.72 -1.99 -4.22
N SER A 89 13.48 -0.96 -3.83
CA SER A 89 14.93 -0.94 -3.99
C SER A 89 15.68 -1.79 -2.96
N TRP A 90 15.00 -2.37 -1.97
CA TRP A 90 15.63 -3.32 -1.04
C TRP A 90 15.86 -4.65 -1.74
N ASN A 91 16.97 -5.32 -1.38
CA ASN A 91 17.30 -6.66 -1.88
C ASN A 91 16.45 -7.74 -1.19
N ILE A 92 15.13 -7.69 -1.39
CA ILE A 92 14.17 -8.63 -0.83
C ILE A 92 14.02 -9.80 -1.81
N PRO A 93 14.17 -11.06 -1.36
CA PRO A 93 14.01 -12.23 -2.21
C PRO A 93 12.66 -12.26 -2.94
N ASP A 94 12.68 -12.58 -4.23
CA ASP A 94 11.47 -12.67 -5.07
C ASP A 94 10.42 -13.66 -4.54
N SER A 95 10.87 -14.72 -3.85
CA SER A 95 9.97 -15.68 -3.19
C SER A 95 9.10 -15.00 -2.13
N VAL A 96 9.68 -14.08 -1.36
CA VAL A 96 8.97 -13.28 -0.36
C VAL A 96 8.00 -12.33 -1.04
N ARG A 97 8.43 -11.58 -2.07
CA ARG A 97 7.53 -10.69 -2.83
C ARG A 97 6.31 -11.43 -3.39
N ARG A 98 6.51 -12.61 -4.00
CA ARG A 98 5.42 -13.40 -4.60
C ARG A 98 4.43 -13.94 -3.57
N ILE A 99 4.89 -14.39 -2.40
CA ILE A 99 4.00 -14.87 -1.33
C ILE A 99 3.11 -13.72 -0.86
N LEU A 100 3.69 -12.53 -0.74
CA LEU A 100 2.98 -11.33 -0.29
C LEU A 100 1.99 -10.81 -1.34
N GLU A 101 2.35 -10.86 -2.62
CA GLU A 101 1.45 -10.57 -3.75
C GLU A 101 0.26 -11.55 -3.78
N GLN A 102 0.49 -12.84 -3.55
CA GLN A 102 -0.55 -13.87 -3.56
C GLN A 102 -1.50 -13.80 -2.35
N ARG A 103 -0.99 -13.44 -1.16
CA ARG A 103 -1.79 -13.34 0.07
C ARG A 103 -2.68 -12.11 0.14
N THR A 104 -2.41 -11.08 -0.64
CA THR A 104 -3.11 -9.79 -0.55
C THR A 104 -4.09 -9.52 -1.68
N GLY A 105 -4.40 -10.54 -2.48
CA GLY A 105 -5.60 -10.55 -3.33
C GLY A 105 -5.57 -9.63 -4.54
N ASP A 106 -4.44 -8.99 -4.85
CA ASP A 106 -4.20 -8.54 -6.21
C ASP A 106 -3.73 -9.76 -7.01
N GLY A 107 -4.71 -10.58 -7.39
CA GLY A 107 -4.59 -11.43 -8.55
C GLY A 107 -4.32 -10.53 -9.75
N GLY A 108 -3.07 -10.10 -9.90
CA GLY A 108 -2.53 -9.62 -11.15
C GLY A 108 -2.75 -10.75 -12.13
N ALA A 109 -3.89 -10.70 -12.82
CA ALA A 109 -4.19 -11.51 -13.96
C ALA A 109 -3.07 -11.22 -14.95
N LYS A 110 -2.01 -12.04 -14.91
CA LYS A 110 -1.13 -12.18 -16.06
C LYS A 110 -2.07 -12.49 -17.22
N PRO A 111 -2.17 -11.65 -18.27
CA PRO A 111 -2.96 -12.02 -19.42
C PRO A 111 -2.42 -13.37 -19.88
N ASN A 112 -3.29 -14.38 -19.82
CA ASN A 112 -2.98 -15.75 -20.15
C ASN A 112 -2.61 -15.81 -21.63
N ARG A 113 -1.34 -15.51 -21.94
CA ARG A 113 -0.75 -15.57 -23.29
C ARG A 113 -0.44 -17.03 -23.68
N ARG A 114 -1.29 -17.97 -23.26
CA ARG A 114 -1.23 -19.36 -23.71
C ARG A 114 -2.16 -19.55 -24.90
N ARG A 115 -1.54 -19.31 -26.07
CA ARG A 115 -1.65 -20.15 -27.27
C ARG A 115 -3.08 -20.41 -27.79
N ARG A 116 -3.60 -19.46 -28.58
CA ARG A 116 -4.25 -19.85 -29.83
C ARG A 116 -3.15 -20.12 -30.85
N ALA A 117 -2.76 -21.38 -30.98
CA ALA A 117 -1.96 -21.84 -32.10
C ALA A 117 -2.70 -22.99 -32.79
N LYS A 118 -2.98 -22.77 -34.08
CA LYS A 118 -3.47 -23.69 -35.11
C LYS A 118 -4.89 -24.26 -34.97
N ALA A 119 -5.81 -23.57 -35.62
CA ALA A 119 -6.75 -24.22 -36.53
C ALA A 119 -6.45 -23.69 -37.94
N ALA A 120 -5.76 -24.50 -38.73
CA ALA A 120 -5.63 -24.42 -40.18
C ALA A 120 -5.30 -25.83 -40.66
#